data_AF-A0A919WAW4-F1
#
_entry.id   AF-A0A919WAW4-F1
#
_cell.length_a   1.000
_cell.length_b   1.000
_cell.length_c   1.000
_cell.angle_alpha   90.00
_cell.angle_beta   90.00
_cell.angle_gamma   90.00
#
_symmetry.space_group_name_H-M   'P 1'
#
loop_
_entity.id
_entity.type
_entity.pdbx_description
1 polymer ?
#
loop_
_entity_poly.entity_id
_entity_poly.type
_entity_poly.pdbx_seq_one_letter_code
_entity_poly.pdbx_strand_id
1 'polypeptide(L)'
;MPGESLAAIDFPLRFKVVNAVPVAAVTLLVGTIILAGAPGHAPRWDSLLTHSRDFGWTGAAAALAVTVAVALLAEPLELATIRLLEGYWPTTGPLRKASAVGAWLQRRQHARLTFLEGSSDLAVSDEAAEAKAVRFPPDPDRLLPTALGNRLRAFEDKAGAGYELDAITWWPRLYHALSDQTRATVDQYRNQLDVAARLTIAFAGGAVALAVLLAPYPLWWFVPALTGAFSWFAYRSALGAAEIYGIAVIAAIDVYRLHLLQEMRVEVPRDTVAERKLNAQLFKLWSGVTTANVRYQTTDSDHNIHVT
;
A
#
# COMPACT_ATOMS: atom_id res chain seq x y z
N MET A 1 -2.22 -25.05 30.72
CA MET A 1 -2.62 -24.27 29.53
C MET A 1 -3.91 -23.52 29.87
N PRO A 2 -3.78 -22.25 30.32
CA PRO A 2 -4.40 -21.16 29.55
C PRO A 2 -3.54 -19.88 29.62
N GLY A 3 -3.00 -19.44 28.49
CA GLY A 3 -2.19 -18.22 28.39
C GLY A 3 -2.13 -17.61 26.99
N GLU A 4 -2.51 -18.35 25.95
CA GLU A 4 -2.38 -17.91 24.56
C GLU A 4 -3.57 -17.09 24.03
N SER A 5 -4.71 -17.00 24.75
CA SER A 5 -5.91 -16.35 24.18
C SER A 5 -5.98 -14.83 24.37
N LEU A 6 -5.22 -14.24 25.30
CA LEU A 6 -5.30 -12.79 25.55
C LEU A 6 -4.39 -11.99 24.60
N ALA A 7 -3.20 -12.49 24.28
CA ALA A 7 -2.28 -11.80 23.36
C ALA A 7 -2.79 -11.77 21.90
N ALA A 8 -3.45 -12.84 21.45
CA ALA A 8 -4.00 -12.95 20.11
C ALA A 8 -5.26 -12.10 19.88
N ILE A 9 -5.97 -11.70 20.94
CA ILE A 9 -7.11 -10.75 20.88
C ILE A 9 -6.62 -9.30 20.98
N ASP A 10 -5.54 -9.06 21.72
CA ASP A 10 -4.97 -7.72 21.93
C ASP A 10 -4.32 -7.16 20.65
N PHE A 11 -3.69 -8.00 19.83
CA PHE A 11 -3.05 -7.60 18.57
C PHE A 11 -4.04 -7.10 17.48
N PRO A 12 -5.11 -7.83 17.12
CA PRO A 12 -6.07 -7.38 16.11
C PRO A 12 -6.87 -6.16 16.56
N LEU A 13 -7.13 -6.02 17.87
CA LEU A 13 -7.84 -4.85 18.40
C LEU A 13 -6.95 -3.59 18.37
N ARG A 14 -5.71 -3.68 18.84
CA ARG A 14 -4.74 -2.57 18.77
C ARG A 14 -4.48 -2.16 17.33
N PHE A 15 -4.33 -3.13 16.44
CA PHE A 15 -4.13 -2.87 15.01
C PHE A 15 -5.33 -2.14 14.39
N LYS A 16 -6.56 -2.58 14.64
CA LYS A 16 -7.79 -1.90 14.17
C LYS A 16 -7.92 -0.49 14.74
N VAL A 17 -7.62 -0.29 16.02
CA VAL A 17 -7.70 1.02 16.66
C VAL A 17 -6.66 1.98 16.10
N VAL A 18 -5.40 1.57 15.97
CA VAL A 18 -4.32 2.39 15.38
C VAL A 18 -4.67 2.79 13.94
N ASN A 19 -5.27 1.87 13.19
CA ASN A 19 -5.69 2.11 11.81
C ASN A 19 -6.89 3.05 11.67
N ALA A 20 -7.72 3.19 12.72
CA ALA A 20 -8.85 4.11 12.76
C ALA A 20 -8.46 5.56 13.16
N VAL A 21 -7.27 5.76 13.76
CA VAL A 21 -6.82 7.06 14.27
C VAL A 21 -6.87 8.18 13.23
N PRO A 22 -6.38 8.00 11.98
CA PRO A 22 -6.40 9.08 10.97
C PRO A 22 -7.81 9.57 10.65
N VAL A 23 -8.73 8.63 10.46
CA VAL A 23 -10.13 8.91 10.14
C VAL A 23 -10.82 9.56 11.33
N ALA A 24 -10.55 9.06 12.54
CA ALA A 24 -11.08 9.65 13.76
C ALA A 24 -10.61 11.09 13.97
N ALA A 25 -9.31 11.35 13.80
CA ALA A 25 -8.73 12.69 13.96
C ALA A 25 -9.36 13.70 12.99
N VAL A 26 -9.51 13.33 11.71
CA VAL A 26 -10.15 14.19 10.71
C VAL A 26 -11.64 14.39 11.02
N THR A 27 -12.34 13.34 11.44
CA THR A 27 -13.76 13.42 11.80
C THR A 27 -13.99 14.34 12.98
N LEU A 28 -13.15 14.25 14.01
CA LEU A 28 -13.19 15.13 15.18
C LEU A 28 -12.86 16.58 14.81
N LEU A 29 -11.89 16.80 13.92
CA LEU A 29 -11.57 18.15 13.43
C LEU A 29 -12.76 18.77 12.69
N VAL A 30 -13.38 18.03 11.77
CA VAL A 30 -14.59 18.46 11.05
C VAL A 30 -15.73 18.73 12.04
N GLY A 31 -15.98 17.83 12.99
CA GLY A 31 -16.98 18.01 14.04
C GLY A 31 -16.73 19.25 14.90
N THR A 32 -15.47 19.53 15.24
CA THR A 32 -15.07 20.74 16.00
C THR A 32 -15.38 22.01 15.21
N ILE A 33 -15.12 22.03 13.91
CA ILE A 33 -15.44 23.17 13.04
C ILE A 33 -16.95 23.38 12.91
N ILE A 34 -17.73 22.30 12.87
CA ILE A 34 -19.19 22.36 12.88
C ILE A 34 -19.70 22.94 14.22
N LEU A 35 -19.19 22.44 15.35
CA LEU A 35 -19.55 22.94 16.69
C LEU A 35 -19.11 24.40 16.91
N ALA A 36 -18.04 24.84 16.26
CA ALA A 36 -17.61 26.23 16.26
C ALA A 36 -18.54 27.15 15.42
N GLY A 37 -19.49 26.57 14.68
CA GLY A 37 -20.60 27.27 14.02
C GLY A 37 -20.60 27.26 12.49
N ALA A 38 -19.63 26.62 11.84
CA ALA A 38 -19.64 26.47 10.38
C ALA A 38 -20.68 25.42 9.94
N PRO A 39 -21.33 25.58 8.77
CA PRO A 39 -21.17 26.67 7.81
C PRO A 39 -22.10 27.88 8.08
N GLY A 40 -22.80 27.93 9.22
CA GLY A 40 -23.81 28.97 9.50
C GLY A 40 -23.21 30.35 9.81
N HIS A 41 -22.13 30.40 10.58
CA HIS A 41 -21.33 31.60 10.79
C HIS A 41 -19.84 31.27 10.85
N ALA A 42 -18.98 32.29 10.79
CA ALA A 42 -17.54 32.08 10.92
C ALA A 42 -17.23 31.34 12.24
N PRO A 43 -16.31 30.35 12.25
CA PRO A 43 -15.97 29.61 13.46
C PRO A 43 -15.57 30.56 14.60
N ARG A 44 -16.14 30.34 15.80
CA ARG A 44 -15.86 31.14 17.00
C ARG A 44 -15.64 30.24 18.21
N TRP A 45 -14.68 30.64 19.06
CA TRP A 45 -14.39 29.95 20.32
C TRP A 45 -15.59 29.93 21.26
N ASP A 46 -16.32 31.05 21.36
CA ASP A 46 -17.49 31.15 22.23
C ASP A 46 -18.59 30.15 21.81
N SER A 47 -18.86 30.05 20.51
CA SER A 47 -19.82 29.10 19.96
C SER A 47 -19.41 27.65 20.23
N LEU A 48 -18.13 27.32 20.11
CA LEU A 48 -17.64 25.99 20.46
C LEU A 48 -17.87 25.68 21.95
N LEU A 49 -17.60 26.64 22.84
CA LEU A 49 -17.79 26.47 24.28
C LEU A 49 -19.26 26.38 24.69
N THR A 50 -20.14 27.17 24.08
CA THR A 50 -21.58 27.08 24.35
C THR A 50 -22.15 25.77 23.83
N HIS A 51 -21.91 25.44 22.55
CA HIS A 51 -22.44 24.21 21.97
C HIS A 51 -21.87 22.96 22.65
N SER A 52 -20.60 22.96 23.09
CA SER A 52 -20.02 21.82 23.82
C SER A 52 -20.60 21.63 25.21
N ARG A 53 -20.95 22.72 25.92
CA ARG A 53 -21.66 22.65 27.21
C ARG A 53 -23.08 22.14 27.04
N ASP A 54 -23.78 22.60 26.01
CA ASP A 54 -25.14 22.16 25.67
C ASP A 54 -25.16 20.72 25.15
N PHE A 55 -24.07 20.27 24.52
CA PHE A 55 -23.89 18.92 23.99
C PHE A 55 -24.00 17.85 25.08
N GLY A 56 -23.51 18.14 26.29
CA GLY A 56 -23.50 17.21 27.42
C GLY A 56 -22.87 15.84 27.10
N TRP A 57 -23.20 14.83 27.91
CA TRP A 57 -22.68 13.46 27.72
C TRP A 57 -23.33 12.75 26.53
N THR A 58 -24.60 13.07 26.21
CA THR A 58 -25.35 12.47 25.10
C THR A 58 -24.76 12.87 23.76
N GLY A 59 -24.42 14.15 23.60
CA GLY A 59 -23.72 14.63 22.41
C GLY A 59 -22.33 14.01 22.31
N ALA A 60 -21.56 13.95 23.40
CA ALA A 60 -20.25 13.29 23.38
C ALA A 60 -20.34 11.81 22.95
N ALA A 61 -21.33 11.08 23.47
CA ALA A 61 -21.61 9.71 23.05
C ALA A 61 -22.02 9.62 21.57
N ALA A 62 -22.83 10.55 21.07
CA ALA A 62 -23.20 10.61 19.66
C ALA A 62 -22.00 10.91 18.74
N ALA A 63 -21.13 11.86 19.11
CA ALA A 63 -19.92 12.17 18.36
C ALA A 63 -18.95 10.99 18.33
N LEU A 64 -18.80 10.29 19.46
CA LEU A 64 -18.04 9.04 19.51
C LEU A 64 -18.65 7.98 18.60
N ALA A 65 -19.98 7.78 18.66
CA ALA A 65 -20.68 6.82 17.81
C ALA A 65 -20.53 7.13 16.32
N VAL A 66 -20.63 8.41 15.92
CA VAL A 66 -20.39 8.86 14.54
C VAL A 66 -18.93 8.61 14.15
N THR A 67 -17.98 8.93 15.01
CA THR A 67 -16.55 8.73 14.74
C THR A 67 -16.23 7.25 14.52
N VAL A 68 -16.76 6.38 15.39
CA VAL A 68 -16.62 4.93 15.27
C VAL A 68 -17.32 4.43 14.00
N ALA A 69 -18.53 4.91 13.71
CA ALA A 69 -19.26 4.52 12.50
C ALA A 69 -18.49 4.91 11.22
N VAL A 70 -17.96 6.12 11.14
CA VAL A 70 -17.16 6.57 10.00
C VAL A 70 -15.88 5.74 9.86
N ALA A 71 -15.21 5.41 10.96
CA ALA A 71 -14.03 4.54 10.94
C ALA A 71 -14.36 3.12 10.45
N LEU A 72 -15.47 2.53 10.92
CA LEU A 72 -15.92 1.20 10.48
C LEU A 72 -16.35 1.20 9.01
N LEU A 73 -17.00 2.26 8.53
CA LEU A 73 -17.37 2.40 7.12
C LEU A 73 -16.17 2.63 6.20
N ALA A 74 -15.07 3.17 6.74
CA ALA A 74 -13.83 3.35 6.01
C ALA A 74 -13.02 2.04 5.85
N GLU A 75 -13.20 1.05 6.75
CA GLU A 75 -12.45 -0.23 6.73
C GLU A 75 -12.64 -1.01 5.41
N PRO A 76 -13.86 -1.25 4.88
CA PRO A 76 -14.05 -1.92 3.58
C PRO A 76 -13.47 -1.13 2.39
N LEU A 77 -13.30 0.18 2.54
CA LEU A 77 -12.81 1.06 1.48
C LEU A 77 -11.28 1.06 1.40
N GLU A 78 -10.56 0.39 2.31
CA GLU A 78 -9.09 0.38 2.35
C GLU A 78 -8.46 -0.06 1.03
N LEU A 79 -8.94 -1.17 0.46
CA LEU A 79 -8.40 -1.70 -0.79
C LEU A 79 -8.73 -0.77 -1.97
N ALA A 80 -9.93 -0.20 -2.00
CA ALA A 80 -10.30 0.80 -3.00
C ALA A 80 -9.44 2.06 -2.88
N THR A 81 -9.13 2.47 -1.66
CA THR A 81 -8.33 3.65 -1.34
C THR A 81 -6.87 3.47 -1.78
N ILE A 82 -6.28 2.31 -1.52
CA ILE A 82 -4.93 1.98 -1.98
C ILE A 82 -4.89 1.94 -3.51
N ARG A 83 -5.85 1.25 -4.16
CA ARG A 83 -5.96 1.22 -5.62
C ARG A 83 -6.13 2.61 -6.24
N LEU A 84 -6.84 3.50 -5.55
CA LEU A 84 -6.95 4.90 -5.96
C LEU A 84 -5.58 5.59 -5.92
N LEU A 85 -4.80 5.42 -4.85
CA LEU A 85 -3.45 6.00 -4.75
C LEU A 85 -2.44 5.34 -5.70
N GLU A 86 -2.62 4.07 -6.03
CA GLU A 86 -1.85 3.37 -7.06
C GLU A 86 -2.20 3.86 -8.47
N GLY A 87 -3.39 4.42 -8.67
CA GLY A 87 -3.81 4.95 -9.96
C GLY A 87 -4.60 3.98 -10.83
N TYR A 88 -5.18 2.92 -10.24
CA TYR A 88 -6.14 2.04 -10.91
C TYR A 88 -7.51 2.73 -11.02
N TRP A 89 -7.54 3.85 -11.75
CA TRP A 89 -8.73 4.66 -11.91
C TRP A 89 -9.62 4.12 -13.02
N PRO A 90 -10.96 4.30 -12.91
CA PRO A 90 -11.87 3.94 -13.98
C PRO A 90 -11.45 4.58 -15.31
N THR A 91 -11.48 3.80 -16.39
CA THR A 91 -11.17 4.26 -17.74
C THR A 91 -12.27 5.15 -18.35
N THR A 92 -13.40 5.27 -17.65
CA THR A 92 -14.58 6.04 -18.06
C THR A 92 -14.81 7.28 -17.17
N GLY A 93 -15.39 8.33 -17.75
CA GLY A 93 -15.82 9.52 -16.99
C GLY A 93 -14.72 10.56 -16.73
N PRO A 94 -14.91 11.46 -15.74
CA PRO A 94 -14.00 12.59 -15.48
C PRO A 94 -12.61 12.13 -15.00
N LEU A 95 -12.53 10.97 -14.34
CA LEU A 95 -11.28 10.39 -13.87
C LEU A 95 -10.34 9.96 -15.00
N ARG A 96 -10.85 9.72 -16.22
CA ARG A 96 -10.03 9.44 -17.41
C ARG A 96 -9.11 10.61 -17.77
N LYS A 97 -9.61 11.84 -17.64
CA LYS A 97 -8.78 13.04 -17.92
C LYS A 97 -7.68 13.16 -16.86
N ALA A 98 -8.04 12.93 -15.60
CA ALA A 98 -7.08 12.97 -14.51
C ALA A 98 -6.00 11.88 -14.69
N SER A 99 -6.38 10.65 -15.09
CA SER A 99 -5.41 9.57 -15.34
C SER A 99 -4.51 9.89 -16.54
N ALA A 100 -5.05 10.49 -17.61
CA ALA A 100 -4.25 10.94 -18.74
C ALA A 100 -3.22 12.02 -18.35
N VAL A 101 -3.62 12.98 -17.51
CA VAL A 101 -2.72 14.02 -16.98
C VAL A 101 -1.65 13.40 -16.09
N GLY A 102 -2.05 12.50 -15.17
CA GLY A 102 -1.11 11.76 -14.32
C GLY A 102 -0.10 10.97 -15.14
N ALA A 103 -0.56 10.17 -16.11
CA ALA A 103 0.30 9.40 -16.99
C ALA A 103 1.22 10.29 -17.83
N TRP A 104 0.75 11.46 -18.28
CA TRP A 104 1.61 12.44 -18.96
C TRP A 104 2.72 12.98 -18.04
N LEU A 105 2.39 13.33 -16.79
CA LEU A 105 3.38 13.76 -15.79
C LEU A 105 4.43 12.67 -15.52
N GLN A 106 3.98 11.42 -15.35
CA GLN A 106 4.87 10.28 -15.11
C GLN A 106 5.77 10.00 -16.32
N ARG A 107 5.22 10.01 -17.55
CA ARG A 107 6.00 9.89 -18.78
C ARG A 107 7.04 10.99 -18.92
N ARG A 108 6.70 12.23 -18.57
CA ARG A 108 7.64 13.36 -18.59
C ARG A 108 8.79 13.15 -17.59
N GLN A 109 8.50 12.66 -16.39
CA GLN A 109 9.53 12.36 -15.39
C GLN A 109 10.41 11.18 -15.82
N HIS A 110 9.81 10.13 -16.37
CA HIS A 110 10.51 8.97 -16.92
C HIS A 110 11.45 9.38 -18.08
N ALA A 111 10.97 10.20 -19.02
CA ALA A 111 11.77 10.72 -20.12
C ALA A 111 12.94 11.58 -19.63
N ARG A 112 12.72 12.39 -18.58
CA ARG A 112 13.79 13.17 -17.95
C ARG A 112 14.89 12.27 -17.38
N LEU A 113 14.54 11.21 -16.64
CA LEU A 113 15.54 10.29 -16.10
C LEU A 113 16.24 9.51 -17.20
N THR A 114 15.53 9.10 -18.25
CA THR A 114 16.14 8.42 -19.40
C THR A 114 17.15 9.30 -20.14
N PHE A 115 16.87 10.60 -20.23
CA PHE A 115 17.84 11.56 -20.78
C PHE A 115 19.08 11.70 -19.90
N LEU A 116 18.91 11.76 -18.57
CA LEU A 116 20.02 11.87 -17.61
C LEU A 116 20.85 10.58 -17.50
N GLU A 117 20.21 9.42 -17.63
CA GLU A 117 20.85 8.11 -17.71
C GLU A 117 21.80 8.03 -18.92
N GLY A 118 21.48 8.70 -20.04
CA GLY A 118 22.36 8.83 -21.20
C GLY A 118 23.44 9.92 -21.10
N SER A 119 23.62 10.54 -19.93
CA SER A 119 24.65 11.56 -19.70
C SER A 119 26.07 10.98 -19.85
N SER A 120 27.00 11.77 -20.36
CA SER A 120 28.43 11.41 -20.39
C SER A 120 29.08 11.44 -19.01
N ASP A 121 28.49 12.17 -18.06
CA ASP A 121 28.90 12.16 -16.67
C ASP A 121 28.38 10.89 -15.98
N LEU A 122 29.31 10.01 -15.62
CA LEU A 122 29.02 8.71 -15.00
C LEU A 122 28.23 8.86 -13.69
N ALA A 123 28.54 9.85 -12.86
CA ALA A 123 27.85 10.03 -11.59
C ALA A 123 26.37 10.40 -11.79
N VAL A 124 26.10 11.26 -12.77
CA VAL A 124 24.72 11.65 -13.13
C VAL A 124 23.98 10.49 -13.81
N SER A 125 24.68 9.73 -14.66
CA SER A 125 24.12 8.55 -15.33
C SER A 125 23.70 7.48 -14.32
N ASP A 126 24.59 7.12 -13.40
CA ASP A 126 24.34 6.11 -12.37
C ASP A 126 23.20 6.52 -11.42
N GLU A 127 23.21 7.77 -10.92
CA GLU A 127 22.13 8.28 -10.06
C GLU A 127 20.76 8.27 -10.78
N ALA A 128 20.75 8.63 -12.07
CA ALA A 128 19.53 8.62 -12.86
C ALA A 128 19.02 7.20 -13.13
N ALA A 129 19.92 6.24 -13.40
CA ALA A 129 19.60 4.83 -13.59
C ALA A 129 19.00 4.22 -12.30
N GLU A 130 19.62 4.46 -11.15
CA GLU A 130 19.11 4.02 -9.85
C GLU A 130 17.74 4.63 -9.55
N ALA A 131 17.61 5.95 -9.70
CA ALA A 131 16.35 6.65 -9.47
C ALA A 131 15.24 6.15 -10.41
N LYS A 132 15.57 5.84 -11.67
CA LYS A 132 14.62 5.30 -12.64
C LYS A 132 14.20 3.90 -12.26
N ALA A 133 15.14 3.04 -11.91
CA ALA A 133 14.90 1.66 -11.51
C ALA A 133 14.06 1.53 -10.22
N VAL A 134 14.07 2.54 -9.34
CA VAL A 134 13.22 2.61 -8.15
C VAL A 134 11.83 3.16 -8.46
N ARG A 135 11.75 4.17 -9.34
CA ARG A 135 10.53 4.97 -9.52
C ARG A 135 9.60 4.46 -10.60
N PHE A 136 10.10 3.71 -11.58
CA PHE A 136 9.35 3.36 -12.77
C PHE A 136 9.49 1.88 -13.14
N PRO A 137 8.42 1.26 -13.68
CA PRO A 137 8.53 -0.05 -14.30
C PRO A 137 9.53 -0.04 -15.45
N PRO A 138 10.25 -1.15 -15.70
CA PRO A 138 11.13 -1.28 -16.86
C PRO A 138 10.37 -1.16 -18.19
N ASP A 139 9.13 -1.66 -18.24
CA ASP A 139 8.24 -1.56 -19.40
C ASP A 139 7.44 -0.24 -19.36
N PRO A 140 7.66 0.69 -20.32
CA PRO A 140 6.94 1.96 -20.39
C PRO A 140 5.42 1.82 -20.59
N ASP A 141 4.95 0.71 -21.18
CA ASP A 141 3.53 0.48 -21.43
C ASP A 141 2.77 0.14 -20.13
N ARG A 142 3.50 -0.20 -19.07
CA ARG A 142 2.96 -0.51 -17.74
C ARG A 142 2.96 0.68 -16.78
N LEU A 143 3.28 1.88 -17.28
CA LEU A 143 3.22 3.11 -16.49
C LEU A 143 1.81 3.41 -15.98
N LEU A 144 1.72 3.60 -14.67
CA LEU A 144 0.54 4.07 -13.95
C LEU A 144 0.53 5.60 -13.82
N PRO A 145 -0.63 6.23 -13.58
CA PRO A 145 -0.75 7.68 -13.52
C PRO A 145 -0.18 8.30 -12.24
N THR A 146 0.16 7.49 -11.23
CA THR A 146 0.64 7.96 -9.93
C THR A 146 2.08 7.52 -9.65
N ALA A 147 2.77 8.29 -8.82
CA ALA A 147 4.13 7.95 -8.41
C ALA A 147 4.19 6.78 -7.41
N LEU A 148 3.10 6.53 -6.67
CA LEU A 148 3.00 5.37 -5.78
C LEU A 148 2.85 4.08 -6.59
N GLY A 149 1.90 4.07 -7.52
CA GLY A 149 1.67 2.92 -8.40
C GLY A 149 2.90 2.55 -9.22
N ASN A 150 3.60 3.54 -9.79
CA ASN A 150 4.82 3.28 -10.56
C ASN A 150 5.95 2.65 -9.72
N ARG A 151 6.12 3.06 -8.45
CA ARG A 151 7.09 2.43 -7.54
C ARG A 151 6.70 0.99 -7.23
N LEU A 152 5.46 0.75 -6.81
CA LEU A 152 4.99 -0.60 -6.50
C LEU A 152 5.11 -1.52 -7.71
N ARG A 153 4.71 -1.04 -8.89
CA ARG A 153 4.88 -1.75 -10.16
C ARG A 153 6.36 -2.03 -10.47
N ALA A 154 7.25 -1.06 -10.27
CA ALA A 154 8.68 -1.26 -10.50
C ALA A 154 9.24 -2.40 -9.65
N PHE A 155 8.79 -2.53 -8.40
CA PHE A 155 9.20 -3.64 -7.53
C PHE A 155 8.53 -4.96 -7.91
N GLU A 156 7.24 -4.97 -8.24
CA GLU A 156 6.55 -6.16 -8.76
C GLU A 156 7.28 -6.74 -9.97
N ASP A 157 7.71 -5.88 -10.90
CA ASP A 157 8.36 -6.29 -12.14
C ASP A 157 9.82 -6.70 -11.94
N LYS A 158 10.50 -6.12 -10.93
CA LYS A 158 11.89 -6.43 -10.61
C LYS A 158 12.02 -7.69 -9.75
N ALA A 159 11.06 -7.91 -8.85
CA ALA A 159 11.04 -9.04 -7.95
C ALA A 159 11.00 -10.35 -8.73
N GLY A 160 12.06 -11.16 -8.62
CA GLY A 160 12.15 -12.44 -9.33
C GLY A 160 12.49 -12.36 -10.82
N ALA A 161 12.65 -11.15 -11.40
CA ALA A 161 12.90 -10.97 -12.83
C ALA A 161 14.14 -11.74 -13.33
N GLY A 162 15.21 -11.75 -12.53
CA GLY A 162 16.45 -12.47 -12.88
C GLY A 162 16.28 -13.98 -13.04
N TYR A 163 15.21 -14.54 -12.46
CA TYR A 163 14.86 -15.96 -12.46
C TYR A 163 13.61 -16.27 -13.30
N GLU A 164 13.10 -15.31 -14.08
CA GLU A 164 11.82 -15.43 -14.82
C GLU A 164 10.66 -15.88 -13.91
N LEU A 165 10.66 -15.35 -12.69
CA LEU A 165 9.69 -15.65 -11.65
C LEU A 165 8.65 -14.52 -11.59
N ASP A 166 7.38 -14.86 -11.82
CA ASP A 166 6.28 -13.90 -11.64
C ASP A 166 5.99 -13.69 -10.15
N ALA A 167 6.42 -12.56 -9.60
CA ALA A 167 6.31 -12.26 -8.18
C ALA A 167 4.87 -12.38 -7.67
N ILE A 168 3.88 -11.97 -8.46
CA ILE A 168 2.46 -11.97 -8.07
C ILE A 168 1.97 -13.41 -7.84
N THR A 169 2.33 -14.34 -8.71
CA THR A 169 1.94 -15.76 -8.59
C THR A 169 2.71 -16.46 -7.45
N TRP A 170 3.97 -16.10 -7.25
CA TRP A 170 4.84 -16.74 -6.25
C TRP A 170 4.60 -16.25 -4.83
N TRP A 171 4.36 -14.95 -4.65
CA TRP A 171 4.31 -14.30 -3.34
C TRP A 171 3.37 -14.97 -2.32
N PRO A 172 2.12 -15.37 -2.65
CA PRO A 172 1.23 -16.02 -1.69
C PRO A 172 1.79 -17.33 -1.13
N ARG A 173 2.52 -18.09 -1.94
CA ARG A 173 3.14 -19.37 -1.53
C ARG A 173 4.42 -19.13 -0.77
N LEU A 174 5.25 -18.23 -1.28
CA LEU A 174 6.52 -17.85 -0.66
C LEU A 174 6.30 -17.29 0.74
N TYR A 175 5.25 -16.48 0.94
CA TYR A 175 4.91 -15.88 2.23
C TYR A 175 4.73 -16.92 3.35
N HIS A 176 4.18 -18.10 3.02
CA HIS A 176 4.07 -19.22 3.96
C HIS A 176 5.41 -19.90 4.25
N ALA A 177 6.35 -19.87 3.30
CA ALA A 177 7.70 -20.41 3.47
C ALA A 177 8.68 -19.42 4.14
N LEU A 178 8.30 -18.16 4.35
CA LEU A 178 9.14 -17.20 5.07
C LEU A 178 9.31 -17.62 6.54
N SER A 179 10.50 -17.36 7.09
CA SER A 179 10.69 -17.40 8.55
C SER A 179 9.83 -16.35 9.24
N ASP A 180 9.52 -16.56 10.52
CA ASP A 180 8.73 -15.61 11.31
C ASP A 180 9.37 -14.22 11.37
N GLN A 181 10.70 -14.15 11.46
CA GLN A 181 11.44 -12.88 11.48
C GLN A 181 11.33 -12.12 10.14
N THR A 182 11.50 -12.82 9.02
CA THR A 182 11.35 -12.19 7.69
C THR A 182 9.91 -11.77 7.44
N ARG A 183 8.94 -12.63 7.80
CA ARG A 183 7.51 -12.31 7.68
C ARG A 183 7.16 -11.05 8.48
N ALA A 184 7.55 -10.98 9.75
CA ALA A 184 7.31 -9.81 10.60
C ALA A 184 7.93 -8.52 10.03
N THR A 185 9.13 -8.62 9.44
CA THR A 185 9.80 -7.48 8.80
C THR A 185 9.03 -6.98 7.57
N VAL A 186 8.60 -7.89 6.70
CA VAL A 186 7.82 -7.53 5.51
C VAL A 186 6.46 -6.95 5.90
N ASP A 187 5.78 -7.56 6.88
CA ASP A 187 4.50 -7.09 7.40
C ASP A 187 4.61 -5.70 8.02
N GLN A 188 5.71 -5.43 8.74
CA GLN A 188 5.97 -4.10 9.30
C GLN A 188 6.06 -3.03 8.20
N TYR A 189 6.82 -3.28 7.13
CA TYR A 189 6.94 -2.32 6.03
C TYR A 189 5.64 -2.19 5.21
N ARG A 190 4.90 -3.29 5.04
CA ARG A 190 3.56 -3.25 4.45
C ARG A 190 2.62 -2.36 5.26
N ASN A 191 2.61 -2.54 6.58
CA ASN A 191 1.78 -1.75 7.49
C ASN A 191 2.17 -0.27 7.46
N GLN A 192 3.46 0.07 7.40
CA GLN A 192 3.90 1.47 7.27
C GLN A 192 3.37 2.12 5.98
N LEU A 193 3.44 1.40 4.86
CA LEU A 193 2.87 1.84 3.60
C LEU A 193 1.35 2.05 3.71
N ASP A 194 0.64 1.07 4.25
CA ASP A 194 -0.82 1.11 4.38
C ASP A 194 -1.28 2.27 5.29
N VAL A 195 -0.58 2.51 6.41
CA VAL A 195 -0.85 3.65 7.31
C VAL A 195 -0.63 4.99 6.61
N ALA A 196 0.47 5.15 5.87
CA ALA A 196 0.77 6.39 5.15
C ALA A 196 -0.26 6.66 4.03
N ALA A 197 -0.69 5.61 3.31
CA ALA A 197 -1.75 5.67 2.32
C ALA A 197 -3.09 6.10 2.94
N ARG A 198 -3.47 5.53 4.09
CA ARG A 198 -4.70 5.89 4.82
C ARG A 198 -4.67 7.34 5.29
N LEU A 199 -3.56 7.79 5.89
CA LEU A 199 -3.37 9.19 6.31
C LEU A 199 -3.54 10.14 5.13
N THR A 200 -2.96 9.79 3.97
CA THR A 200 -3.07 10.61 2.75
C THR A 200 -4.53 10.89 2.39
N ILE A 201 -5.36 9.85 2.40
CA ILE A 201 -6.75 9.92 1.94
C ILE A 201 -7.66 10.51 3.01
N ALA A 202 -7.46 10.16 4.28
CA ALA A 202 -8.17 10.78 5.40
C ALA A 202 -7.97 12.30 5.39
N PHE A 203 -6.73 12.77 5.30
CA PHE A 203 -6.44 14.21 5.24
C PHE A 203 -6.91 14.85 3.94
N ALA A 204 -6.84 14.18 2.79
CA ALA A 204 -7.36 14.72 1.53
C ALA A 204 -8.88 14.92 1.60
N GLY A 205 -9.62 13.90 2.06
CA GLY A 205 -11.06 13.98 2.26
C GLY A 205 -11.44 15.03 3.30
N GLY A 206 -10.69 15.09 4.41
CA GLY A 206 -10.83 16.11 5.44
C GLY A 206 -10.63 17.52 4.91
N ALA A 207 -9.58 17.75 4.13
CA ALA A 207 -9.30 19.05 3.53
C ALA A 207 -10.43 19.51 2.60
N VAL A 208 -11.00 18.59 1.80
CA VAL A 208 -12.16 18.88 0.95
C VAL A 208 -13.39 19.22 1.79
N ALA A 209 -13.72 18.41 2.79
CA ALA A 209 -14.86 18.65 3.67
C ALA A 209 -14.75 20.01 4.41
N LEU A 210 -13.56 20.30 4.94
CA LEU A 210 -13.25 21.57 5.60
C LEU A 210 -13.30 22.75 4.63
N ALA A 211 -12.82 22.59 3.39
CA ALA A 211 -12.90 23.64 2.37
C ALA A 211 -14.35 23.95 2.00
N VAL A 212 -15.22 22.94 1.93
CA VAL A 212 -16.67 23.15 1.70
C VAL A 212 -17.31 23.88 2.87
N LEU A 213 -17.05 23.44 4.12
CA LEU A 213 -17.62 24.06 5.32
C LEU A 213 -17.15 25.51 5.52
N LEU A 214 -15.91 25.80 5.14
CA LEU A 214 -15.26 27.10 5.36
C LEU A 214 -15.21 27.98 4.10
N ALA A 215 -15.84 27.55 2.99
CA ALA A 215 -15.87 28.30 1.74
C ALA A 215 -16.31 29.77 1.91
N PRO A 216 -17.33 30.10 2.75
CA PRO A 216 -17.74 31.49 2.95
C PRO A 216 -16.75 32.34 3.76
N TYR A 217 -15.75 31.74 4.39
CA TYR A 217 -14.90 32.38 5.41
C TYR A 217 -13.42 32.37 5.00
N PRO A 218 -12.96 33.30 4.16
CA PRO A 218 -11.61 33.29 3.58
C PRO A 218 -10.48 33.26 4.63
N LEU A 219 -10.67 33.92 5.78
CA LEU A 219 -9.69 33.92 6.85
C LEU A 219 -9.42 32.53 7.44
N TRP A 220 -10.34 31.57 7.27
CA TRP A 220 -10.22 30.20 7.78
C TRP A 220 -9.66 29.20 6.77
N TRP A 221 -9.29 29.64 5.56
CA TRP A 221 -8.73 28.75 4.52
C TRP A 221 -7.37 28.14 4.88
N PHE A 222 -6.68 28.66 5.90
CA PHE A 222 -5.47 28.03 6.43
C PHE A 222 -5.76 26.63 7.02
N VAL A 223 -6.98 26.37 7.52
CA VAL A 223 -7.36 25.06 8.10
C VAL A 223 -7.41 23.96 7.03
N PRO A 224 -8.20 24.07 5.95
CA PRO A 224 -8.17 23.09 4.87
C PRO A 224 -6.81 23.06 4.15
N ALA A 225 -6.11 24.19 4.03
CA ALA A 225 -4.77 24.23 3.44
C ALA A 225 -3.75 23.42 4.27
N LEU A 226 -3.73 23.59 5.60
CA LEU A 226 -2.87 22.84 6.51
C LEU A 226 -3.22 21.34 6.50
N THR A 227 -4.51 21.01 6.49
CA THR A 227 -4.98 19.62 6.36
C THR A 227 -4.52 19.00 5.04
N GLY A 228 -4.60 19.76 3.93
CA GLY A 228 -4.07 19.36 2.63
C GLY A 228 -2.54 19.18 2.63
N ALA A 229 -1.81 20.03 3.36
CA ALA A 229 -0.37 19.87 3.54
C ALA A 229 -0.03 18.55 4.26
N PHE A 230 -0.78 18.18 5.30
CA PHE A 230 -0.63 16.87 5.96
C PHE A 230 -0.92 15.69 5.02
N SER A 231 -1.92 15.80 4.15
CA SER A 231 -2.15 14.81 3.09
C SER A 231 -0.94 14.68 2.16
N TRP A 232 -0.36 15.82 1.74
CA TRP A 232 0.83 15.82 0.89
C TRP A 232 2.05 15.17 1.57
N PHE A 233 2.31 15.49 2.85
CA PHE A 233 3.37 14.85 3.62
C PHE A 233 3.14 13.34 3.80
N ALA A 234 1.90 12.94 4.10
CA ALA A 234 1.53 11.54 4.21
C ALA A 234 1.76 10.78 2.88
N TYR A 235 1.42 11.40 1.75
CA TYR A 235 1.68 10.80 0.44
C TYR A 235 3.19 10.64 0.20
N ARG A 236 4.00 11.67 0.52
CA ARG A 236 5.47 11.59 0.41
C ARG A 236 6.05 10.49 1.30
N SER A 237 5.49 10.29 2.49
CA SER A 237 5.84 9.18 3.38
C SER A 237 5.46 7.83 2.77
N ALA A 238 4.27 7.70 2.16
CA ALA A 238 3.85 6.49 1.47
C ALA A 238 4.79 6.11 0.32
N LEU A 239 5.32 7.11 -0.41
CA LEU A 239 6.30 6.87 -1.46
C LEU A 239 7.61 6.26 -0.92
N GLY A 240 8.10 6.72 0.23
CA GLY A 240 9.28 6.15 0.89
C GLY A 240 9.01 4.78 1.49
N ALA A 241 7.84 4.59 2.11
CA ALA A 241 7.44 3.30 2.67
C ALA A 241 7.27 2.23 1.57
N ALA A 242 6.73 2.59 0.40
CA ALA A 242 6.62 1.70 -0.76
C ALA A 242 7.99 1.20 -1.24
N GLU A 243 9.01 2.06 -1.20
CA GLU A 243 10.38 1.70 -1.57
C GLU A 243 10.99 0.69 -0.61
N ILE A 244 10.91 0.94 0.69
CA ILE A 244 11.42 0.03 1.72
C ILE A 244 10.67 -1.31 1.68
N TYR A 245 9.35 -1.28 1.52
CA TYR A 245 8.53 -2.48 1.37
C TYR A 245 8.93 -3.29 0.12
N GLY A 246 9.09 -2.63 -1.03
CA GLY A 246 9.51 -3.27 -2.27
C GLY A 246 10.87 -3.96 -2.16
N ILE A 247 11.86 -3.31 -1.54
CA ILE A 247 13.18 -3.89 -1.26
C ILE A 247 13.05 -5.13 -0.38
N ALA A 248 12.22 -5.08 0.67
CA ALA A 248 12.01 -6.22 1.56
C ALA A 248 11.38 -7.43 0.84
N VAL A 249 10.41 -7.18 -0.05
CA VAL A 249 9.78 -8.21 -0.89
C VAL A 249 10.79 -8.83 -1.87
N ILE A 250 11.59 -8.01 -2.55
CA ILE A 250 12.64 -8.48 -3.45
C ILE A 250 13.64 -9.37 -2.70
N ALA A 251 14.14 -8.90 -1.56
CA ALA A 251 15.08 -9.66 -0.74
C ALA A 251 14.47 -10.98 -0.23
N ALA A 252 13.19 -10.97 0.16
CA ALA A 252 12.48 -12.18 0.57
C ALA A 252 12.39 -13.19 -0.59
N ILE A 253 12.08 -12.75 -1.81
CA ILE A 253 12.08 -13.61 -3.00
C ILE A 253 13.48 -14.15 -3.30
N ASP A 254 14.49 -13.28 -3.31
CA ASP A 254 15.86 -13.68 -3.59
C ASP A 254 16.36 -14.74 -2.61
N VAL A 255 16.02 -14.63 -1.32
CA VAL A 255 16.48 -15.58 -0.30
C VAL A 255 15.63 -16.86 -0.27
N TYR A 256 14.30 -16.75 -0.29
CA TYR A 256 13.42 -17.88 0.03
C TYR A 256 12.91 -18.64 -1.19
N ARG A 257 13.14 -18.19 -2.43
CA ARG A 257 12.60 -18.88 -3.63
C ARG A 257 13.01 -20.34 -3.71
N LEU A 258 14.26 -20.68 -3.38
CA LEU A 258 14.74 -22.08 -3.39
C LEU A 258 14.26 -22.86 -2.16
N HIS A 259 14.06 -22.18 -1.03
CA HIS A 259 13.49 -22.79 0.16
C HIS A 259 12.04 -23.25 -0.09
N LEU A 260 11.24 -22.44 -0.79
CA LEU A 260 9.89 -22.84 -1.21
C LEU A 260 9.92 -24.11 -2.06
N LEU A 261 10.89 -24.26 -2.97
CA LEU A 261 11.02 -25.47 -3.79
C LEU A 261 11.29 -26.71 -2.92
N GLN A 262 12.13 -26.57 -1.89
CA GLN A 262 12.43 -27.66 -0.94
C GLN A 262 11.17 -28.07 -0.16
N GLU A 263 10.41 -27.11 0.36
CA GLU A 263 9.15 -27.37 1.07
C GLU A 263 8.11 -28.05 0.17
N MET A 264 8.05 -27.67 -1.10
CA MET A 264 7.21 -28.31 -2.12
C MET A 264 7.76 -29.64 -2.62
N ARG A 265 8.92 -30.09 -2.13
CA ARG A 265 9.65 -31.28 -2.60
C ARG A 265 9.97 -31.24 -4.09
N VAL A 266 10.08 -30.07 -4.69
CA VAL A 266 10.47 -29.91 -6.09
C VAL A 266 11.99 -30.07 -6.21
N GLU A 267 12.45 -30.72 -7.27
CA GLU A 267 13.89 -30.84 -7.54
C GLU A 267 14.54 -29.46 -7.69
N VAL A 268 15.44 -29.13 -6.78
CA VAL A 268 16.11 -27.82 -6.74
C VAL A 268 17.03 -27.68 -7.98
N PRO A 269 16.88 -26.60 -8.77
CA PRO A 269 17.68 -26.39 -9.97
C PRO A 269 19.17 -26.17 -9.64
N ARG A 270 20.06 -26.60 -10.53
CA ARG A 270 21.53 -26.49 -10.35
C ARG A 270 22.13 -25.21 -10.93
N ASP A 271 21.39 -24.54 -11.80
CA ASP A 271 21.78 -23.30 -12.46
C ASP A 271 20.53 -22.46 -12.79
N THR A 272 20.76 -21.20 -13.17
CA THR A 272 19.68 -20.23 -13.45
C THR A 272 18.88 -20.56 -14.71
N VAL A 273 19.44 -21.31 -15.66
CA VAL A 273 18.72 -21.73 -16.87
C VAL A 273 17.69 -22.82 -16.52
N ALA A 274 18.09 -23.80 -15.72
CA ALA A 274 17.21 -24.81 -15.18
C ALA A 274 16.14 -24.20 -14.26
N GLU A 275 16.51 -23.21 -13.44
CA GLU A 275 15.59 -22.48 -12.58
C GLU A 275 14.50 -21.76 -13.39
N ARG A 276 14.86 -20.99 -14.41
CA ARG A 276 13.89 -20.30 -15.28
C ARG A 276 12.92 -21.26 -15.96
N LYS A 277 13.44 -22.38 -16.49
CA LYS A 277 12.61 -23.42 -17.11
C LYS A 277 11.64 -24.04 -16.10
N LEU A 278 12.10 -24.29 -14.88
CA LEU A 278 11.27 -24.80 -13.79
C LEU A 278 10.19 -23.79 -13.40
N ASN A 279 10.55 -22.51 -13.23
CA ASN A 279 9.62 -21.44 -12.87
C ASN A 279 8.50 -21.29 -13.91
N ALA A 280 8.82 -21.43 -15.20
CA ALA A 280 7.82 -21.47 -16.27
C ALA A 280 6.86 -22.67 -16.16
N GLN A 281 7.34 -23.84 -15.72
CA GLN A 281 6.47 -25.01 -15.47
C GLN A 281 5.62 -24.82 -14.22
N LEU A 282 6.18 -24.26 -13.15
CA LEU A 282 5.44 -23.95 -11.93
C LEU A 282 4.34 -22.91 -12.17
N PHE A 283 4.61 -21.88 -12.97
CA PHE A 283 3.60 -20.91 -13.38
C PHE A 283 2.43 -21.58 -14.11
N LYS A 284 2.71 -22.48 -15.07
CA LYS A 284 1.68 -23.27 -15.76
C LYS A 284 0.90 -24.16 -14.80
N LEU A 285 1.60 -24.87 -13.92
CA LEU A 285 0.99 -25.75 -12.92
C LEU A 285 0.02 -24.97 -12.01
N TRP A 286 0.47 -23.83 -11.48
CA TRP A 286 -0.31 -23.01 -10.56
C TRP A 286 -1.43 -22.21 -11.22
N SER A 287 -1.37 -22.00 -12.54
CA SER A 287 -2.47 -21.45 -13.33
C SER A 287 -3.49 -22.51 -13.78
N GLY A 288 -3.30 -23.78 -13.38
CA GLY A 288 -4.23 -24.87 -13.66
C GLY A 288 -3.99 -25.59 -14.99
N VAL A 289 -2.86 -25.35 -15.66
CA VAL A 289 -2.50 -26.05 -16.90
C VAL A 289 -2.01 -27.46 -16.58
N THR A 290 -2.80 -28.47 -16.96
CA THR A 290 -2.57 -29.88 -16.62
C THR A 290 -1.40 -30.55 -17.35
N THR A 291 -0.87 -29.91 -18.40
CA THR A 291 0.30 -30.41 -19.15
C THR A 291 1.64 -30.03 -18.50
N ALA A 292 1.62 -29.20 -17.46
CA ALA A 292 2.82 -28.84 -16.71
C ALA A 292 3.40 -30.08 -16.02
N ASN A 293 4.72 -30.27 -16.14
CA ASN A 293 5.40 -31.40 -15.53
C ASN A 293 6.60 -30.90 -14.72
N VAL A 294 6.53 -31.13 -13.41
CA VAL A 294 7.54 -30.74 -12.43
C VAL A 294 8.02 -32.01 -11.72
N ARG A 295 9.34 -32.17 -11.58
CA ARG A 295 9.93 -33.31 -10.90
C ARG A 295 9.96 -33.07 -9.40
N TYR A 296 9.54 -34.08 -8.64
CA TYR A 296 9.64 -34.09 -7.19
C TYR A 296 10.83 -34.92 -6.73
N GLN A 297 11.52 -34.45 -5.69
CA GLN A 297 12.44 -35.26 -4.91
C GLN A 297 11.61 -36.12 -3.97
N THR A 298 11.62 -37.42 -4.23
CA THR A 298 11.07 -38.43 -3.33
C THR A 298 12.20 -39.12 -2.61
N THR A 299 11.99 -39.40 -1.33
CA THR A 299 12.85 -40.27 -0.52
C THR A 299 12.21 -41.65 -0.42
N ASP A 300 12.99 -42.70 -0.16
CA ASP A 300 12.48 -44.08 -0.03
C ASP A 300 11.41 -44.19 1.08
N SER A 301 11.41 -43.32 2.08
CA SER A 301 10.36 -43.23 3.11
C SER A 301 9.00 -42.77 2.57
N ASP A 302 8.96 -42.03 1.46
CA ASP A 302 7.71 -41.49 0.89
C ASP A 302 6.90 -42.57 0.14
N HIS A 303 7.55 -43.67 -0.24
CA HIS A 303 6.92 -44.81 -0.92
C HIS A 303 6.37 -45.87 0.04
N ASN A 304 6.66 -45.79 1.34
CA ASN A 304 6.07 -46.65 2.38
C ASN A 304 4.73 -46.09 2.88
N ILE A 305 3.81 -45.82 1.94
CA ILE A 305 2.41 -45.54 2.28
C ILE A 305 1.80 -46.84 2.80
N HIS A 306 1.80 -47.03 4.12
CA HIS A 306 0.92 -47.99 4.76
C HIS A 306 -0.52 -47.49 4.62
N VAL A 307 -1.17 -47.90 3.52
CA VAL A 307 -2.62 -47.89 3.45
C VAL A 307 -3.09 -48.90 4.49
N THR A 308 -3.57 -48.40 5.63
CA THR A 308 -4.34 -49.18 6.60
C THR A 308 -5.80 -48.79 6.47
#